data_AF-A0A941EGY5-F1
#
_entry.id   AF-A0A941EGY5-F1
#
_cell.length_a   1.000
_cell.length_b   1.000
_cell.length_c   1.000
_cell.angle_alpha   90.00
_cell.angle_beta   90.00
_cell.angle_gamma   90.00
#
_symmetry.space_group_name_H-M   'P 1'
#
loop_
_entity.id
_entity.type
_entity.pdbx_description
1 polymer ?
#
loop_
_entity_poly.entity_id
_entity_poly.type
_entity_poly.pdbx_seq_one_letter_code
_entity_poly.pdbx_strand_id
1 'polypeptide(L)'
;MDDDDPNAAECASTFGIDFENYVIGLAVADRDNYDFEHEGYRRARGEVMARVWDLGWRAASLGGVDRQIAERGELSSTRARVERYGKKYGWIGYHELLGRLADAGNLPAWWVAAGRHISPDIDPTFPQAPPVPPFPLPEWAPAGQVNEQTWLRTGSVNIPADLWAPEEIHGVPGGWLLVEGYLQHRLDGRKVFGFFRTILLDPGDLARAVDLAGEINYPGNHFFPELPAVRDVFAGEMPWSARFEVKYDDENPDFQPRPALRRNWRDEGISVAQLGVDFYPVEGQTELDQAFSVPSYEFADQFGLRQLPGTLDLVGLDGSRVSATFRVDEPWRGNLLFLRRAHVLEFAGDRRVVQVAWGEREVTVQWNAVPAWVRSAQESYEHIWRSLNTLDQPARPA
;
A
#
# COMPACT_ATOMS: atom_id res chain seq x y z
N MET A 1 -25.26 26.84 12.30
CA MET A 1 -25.30 28.31 12.24
C MET A 1 -26.09 28.65 11.02
N ASP A 2 -27.25 29.28 11.21
CA ASP A 2 -28.14 29.64 10.11
C ASP A 2 -27.62 30.91 9.41
N ASP A 3 -28.09 31.17 8.19
CA ASP A 3 -27.61 32.31 7.38
C ASP A 3 -27.92 33.67 8.02
N ASP A 4 -28.92 33.75 8.89
CA ASP A 4 -29.33 34.94 9.64
C ASP A 4 -28.66 35.06 11.02
N ASP A 5 -27.78 34.12 11.40
CA ASP A 5 -27.00 34.23 12.63
C ASP A 5 -26.12 35.50 12.57
N PRO A 6 -26.13 36.36 13.61
CA PRO A 6 -25.37 37.61 13.61
C PRO A 6 -23.85 37.40 13.46
N ASN A 7 -23.35 36.19 13.71
CA ASN A 7 -21.96 35.81 13.63
C ASN A 7 -21.59 35.10 12.32
N ALA A 8 -22.57 34.77 11.47
CA ALA A 8 -22.36 34.02 10.24
C ALA A 8 -21.42 34.75 9.27
N ALA A 9 -21.62 36.05 9.06
CA ALA A 9 -20.80 36.85 8.17
C ALA A 9 -19.32 36.90 8.62
N GLU A 10 -19.10 36.97 9.93
CA GLU A 10 -17.76 36.95 10.53
C GLU A 10 -17.09 35.59 10.28
N CYS A 11 -17.76 34.48 10.56
CA CYS A 11 -17.22 33.13 10.33
C CYS A 11 -17.00 32.83 8.85
N ALA A 12 -17.91 33.26 7.98
CA ALA A 12 -17.81 33.12 6.53
C ALA A 12 -16.52 33.73 5.97
N SER A 13 -16.05 34.84 6.54
CA SER A 13 -14.80 35.49 6.13
C SER A 13 -13.54 34.63 6.31
N THR A 14 -13.64 33.53 7.07
CA THR A 14 -12.54 32.57 7.22
C THR A 14 -12.36 31.68 6.00
N PHE A 15 -13.45 31.42 5.25
CA PHE A 15 -13.44 30.54 4.09
C PHE A 15 -13.00 31.27 2.82
N GLY A 16 -12.41 30.52 1.90
CA GLY A 16 -12.20 30.96 0.52
C GLY A 16 -13.19 30.29 -0.41
N ILE A 17 -13.43 30.87 -1.58
CA ILE A 17 -14.39 30.36 -2.59
C ILE A 17 -14.12 28.89 -2.93
N ASP A 18 -12.85 28.47 -3.00
CA ASP A 18 -12.50 27.09 -3.31
C ASP A 18 -12.82 26.13 -2.17
N PHE A 19 -12.66 26.57 -0.92
CA PHE A 19 -13.02 25.77 0.25
C PHE A 19 -14.54 25.62 0.35
N GLU A 20 -15.27 26.70 0.09
CA GLU A 20 -16.72 26.67 0.03
C GLU A 20 -17.22 25.77 -1.10
N ASN A 21 -16.68 25.91 -2.30
CA ASN A 21 -17.21 25.24 -3.48
C ASN A 21 -16.71 23.80 -3.65
N TYR A 22 -15.40 23.59 -3.54
CA TYR A 22 -14.74 22.32 -3.87
C TYR A 22 -14.37 21.48 -2.64
N VAL A 23 -14.59 21.97 -1.42
CA VAL A 23 -14.37 21.18 -0.21
C VAL A 23 -15.69 20.90 0.47
N ILE A 24 -16.38 21.92 0.99
CA ILE A 24 -17.69 21.73 1.63
C ILE A 24 -18.73 21.24 0.61
N GLY A 25 -18.76 21.84 -0.59
CA GLY A 25 -19.69 21.44 -1.65
C GLY A 25 -19.57 19.99 -2.07
N LEU A 26 -18.36 19.43 -2.03
CA LEU A 26 -18.07 18.03 -2.35
C LEU A 26 -18.63 17.04 -1.31
N ALA A 27 -18.95 17.47 -0.09
CA ALA A 27 -19.54 16.60 0.92
C ALA A 27 -21.06 16.41 0.71
N VAL A 28 -21.68 17.15 -0.20
CA VAL A 28 -23.14 17.17 -0.40
C VAL A 28 -23.48 16.48 -1.72
N ALA A 29 -24.19 15.36 -1.63
CA ALA A 29 -24.70 14.65 -2.79
C ALA A 29 -25.65 15.55 -3.61
N ASP A 30 -25.68 15.32 -4.92
CA ASP A 30 -26.60 15.96 -5.88
C ASP A 30 -26.52 17.50 -5.97
N ARG A 31 -25.41 18.09 -5.50
CA ARG A 31 -25.13 19.52 -5.60
C ARG A 31 -24.17 19.82 -6.75
N ASP A 32 -24.59 20.67 -7.67
CA ASP A 32 -23.73 21.20 -8.74
C ASP A 32 -22.67 22.17 -8.20
N ASN A 33 -21.55 22.27 -8.92
CA ASN A 33 -20.53 23.28 -8.63
C ASN A 33 -21.13 24.69 -8.68
N TYR A 34 -20.80 25.50 -7.68
CA TYR A 34 -21.27 26.88 -7.44
C TYR A 34 -22.76 27.03 -7.11
N ASP A 35 -23.50 25.94 -6.88
CA ASP A 35 -24.83 26.03 -6.29
C ASP A 35 -24.71 26.26 -4.77
N PHE A 36 -24.71 27.53 -4.37
CA PHE A 36 -24.63 27.95 -2.97
C PHE A 36 -26.01 28.03 -2.29
N GLU A 37 -27.09 27.90 -3.04
CA GLU A 37 -28.47 27.96 -2.51
C GLU A 37 -28.99 26.56 -2.11
N HIS A 38 -28.33 25.50 -2.57
CA HIS A 38 -28.64 24.12 -2.22
C HIS A 38 -28.77 23.94 -0.71
N GLU A 39 -29.89 23.39 -0.26
CA GLU A 39 -30.23 23.31 1.18
C GLU A 39 -29.21 22.49 1.96
N GLY A 40 -28.81 21.33 1.42
CA GLY A 40 -27.79 20.48 2.04
C GLY A 40 -26.43 21.19 2.15
N TYR A 41 -26.12 22.06 1.18
CA TYR A 41 -24.88 22.84 1.18
C TYR A 41 -24.91 23.93 2.25
N ARG A 42 -25.99 24.72 2.33
CA ARG A 42 -26.14 25.77 3.35
C ARG A 42 -26.07 25.18 4.76
N ARG A 43 -26.70 24.03 4.97
CA ARG A 43 -26.58 23.29 6.24
C ARG A 43 -25.15 22.87 6.54
N ALA A 44 -24.47 22.20 5.60
CA ALA A 44 -23.08 21.77 5.77
C ALA A 44 -22.15 22.95 6.07
N ARG A 45 -22.27 24.03 5.30
CA ARG A 45 -21.53 25.27 5.50
C ARG A 45 -21.80 25.89 6.87
N GLY A 46 -23.06 25.95 7.28
CA GLY A 46 -23.49 26.44 8.58
C GLY A 46 -22.95 25.62 9.76
N GLU A 47 -22.79 24.31 9.60
CA GLU A 47 -22.15 23.45 10.61
C GLU A 47 -20.64 23.75 10.73
N VAL A 48 -19.94 23.92 9.62
CA VAL A 48 -18.51 24.27 9.64
C VAL A 48 -18.29 25.66 10.23
N MET A 49 -19.12 26.65 9.89
CA MET A 49 -19.06 28.00 10.48
C MET A 49 -19.32 27.97 11.99
N ALA A 50 -20.34 27.21 12.42
CA ALA A 50 -20.60 27.02 13.85
C ALA A 50 -19.36 26.48 14.56
N ARG A 51 -18.66 25.53 13.95
CA ARG A 51 -17.46 24.95 14.56
C ARG A 51 -16.30 25.95 14.65
N VAL A 52 -16.09 26.77 13.62
CA VAL A 52 -15.11 27.87 13.66
C VAL A 52 -15.39 28.83 14.83
N TRP A 53 -16.67 29.16 15.02
CA TRP A 53 -17.11 29.99 16.14
C TRP A 53 -16.89 29.31 17.50
N ASP A 54 -17.23 28.03 17.64
CA ASP A 54 -17.09 27.27 18.88
C ASP A 54 -15.63 27.08 19.29
N LEU A 55 -14.72 26.95 18.32
CA LEU A 55 -13.27 26.91 18.54
C LEU A 55 -12.68 28.28 18.90
N GLY A 56 -13.52 29.31 19.01
CA GLY A 56 -13.16 30.62 19.54
C GLY A 56 -12.59 31.60 18.51
N TRP A 57 -12.72 31.33 17.20
CA TRP A 57 -12.28 32.31 16.21
C TRP A 57 -13.21 33.51 16.20
N ARG A 58 -12.62 34.69 16.44
CA ARG A 58 -13.29 36.00 16.34
C ARG A 58 -12.38 36.92 15.55
N ALA A 59 -12.92 37.70 14.62
CA ALA A 59 -12.22 38.74 13.87
C ALA A 59 -11.49 39.72 14.81
N ALA A 60 -12.12 40.07 15.94
CA ALA A 60 -11.52 40.93 16.96
C ALA A 60 -10.26 40.34 17.61
N SER A 61 -10.14 39.00 17.68
CA SER A 61 -9.01 38.32 18.33
C SER A 61 -7.98 37.78 17.33
N LEU A 62 -8.45 37.09 16.27
CA LEU A 62 -7.62 36.37 15.31
C LEU A 62 -7.64 36.96 13.90
N GLY A 63 -8.59 37.85 13.57
CA GLY A 63 -8.72 38.40 12.21
C GLY A 63 -7.49 39.18 11.74
N GLY A 64 -6.87 39.96 12.63
CA GLY A 64 -5.61 40.66 12.34
C GLY A 64 -4.43 39.70 12.15
N VAL A 65 -4.38 38.61 12.93
CA VAL A 65 -3.32 37.59 12.84
C VAL A 65 -3.46 36.81 11.54
N ASP A 66 -4.67 36.38 11.20
CA ASP A 66 -4.97 35.67 9.96
C ASP A 66 -4.63 36.50 8.72
N ARG A 67 -4.91 37.81 8.75
CA ARG A 67 -4.52 38.73 7.68
C ARG A 67 -2.99 38.79 7.52
N GLN A 68 -2.26 38.96 8.62
CA GLN A 68 -0.79 38.97 8.58
C GLN A 68 -0.20 37.64 8.06
N ILE A 69 -0.80 36.50 8.42
CA ILE A 69 -0.39 35.19 7.91
C ILE A 69 -0.63 35.09 6.40
N ALA A 70 -1.78 35.54 5.91
CA ALA A 70 -2.09 35.56 4.48
C ALA A 70 -1.08 36.41 3.69
N GLU A 71 -0.86 37.66 4.13
CA GLU A 71 0.04 38.62 3.48
C GLU A 71 1.49 38.10 3.44
N ARG A 72 1.96 37.41 4.50
CA ARG A 72 3.31 36.81 4.54
C ARG A 72 3.44 35.58 3.65
N GLY A 73 2.37 34.80 3.50
CA GLY A 73 2.34 33.60 2.67
C GLY A 73 2.51 33.87 1.18
N GLU A 74 2.09 35.05 0.71
CA GLU A 74 2.26 35.47 -0.70
C GLU A 74 3.71 35.82 -1.06
N LEU A 75 4.56 36.09 -0.06
CA LEU A 75 5.94 36.58 -0.25
C LEU A 75 7.03 35.49 -0.17
N SER A 76 6.68 34.24 0.17
CA SER A 76 7.66 33.19 0.49
C SER A 76 7.34 31.87 -0.20
N SER A 77 8.05 31.55 -1.28
CA SER A 77 8.01 30.23 -1.95
C SER A 77 8.93 29.18 -1.31
N THR A 78 9.71 29.54 -0.28
CA THR A 78 10.85 28.72 0.23
C THR A 78 10.71 28.24 1.67
N ARG A 79 9.58 28.49 2.35
CA ARG A 79 9.29 27.98 3.71
C ARG A 79 7.93 27.31 3.78
N ALA A 80 7.79 26.33 4.68
CA ALA A 80 6.52 25.69 5.00
C ALA A 80 5.46 26.77 5.29
N ARG A 81 4.36 26.75 4.52
CA ARG A 81 3.33 27.79 4.57
C ARG A 81 2.59 27.69 5.91
N VAL A 82 2.66 28.75 6.70
CA VAL A 82 1.85 28.85 7.92
C VAL A 82 0.39 29.07 7.51
N GLU A 83 -0.51 28.21 7.96
CA GLU A 83 -1.94 28.38 7.69
C GLU A 83 -2.63 29.31 8.69
N ARG A 84 -3.62 30.07 8.21
CA ARG A 84 -4.52 30.91 9.01
C ARG A 84 -5.31 30.07 10.01
N TYR A 85 -5.58 30.62 11.20
CA TYR A 85 -6.38 29.95 12.23
C TYR A 85 -7.80 29.66 11.74
N GLY A 86 -8.46 30.61 11.08
CA GLY A 86 -9.80 30.41 10.54
C GLY A 86 -9.85 29.26 9.53
N LYS A 87 -8.80 29.12 8.70
CA LYS A 87 -8.67 27.99 7.76
C LYS A 87 -8.52 26.66 8.51
N LYS A 88 -7.64 26.59 9.51
CA LYS A 88 -7.45 25.37 10.33
C LYS A 88 -8.74 24.95 11.03
N TYR A 89 -9.47 25.92 11.60
CA TYR A 89 -10.72 25.63 12.29
C TYR A 89 -11.82 25.22 11.31
N GLY A 90 -11.83 25.79 10.10
CA GLY A 90 -12.68 25.35 9.00
C GLY A 90 -12.41 23.89 8.62
N TRP A 91 -11.14 23.49 8.50
CA TRP A 91 -10.77 22.09 8.27
C TRP A 91 -11.23 21.15 9.39
N ILE A 92 -11.08 21.55 10.66
CA ILE A 92 -11.60 20.76 11.80
C ILE A 92 -13.11 20.58 11.67
N GLY A 93 -13.86 21.67 11.44
CA GLY A 93 -15.31 21.60 11.25
C GLY A 93 -15.73 20.75 10.06
N TYR A 94 -14.98 20.82 8.96
CA TYR A 94 -15.21 20.01 7.78
C TYR A 94 -14.97 18.51 8.03
N HIS A 95 -13.88 18.14 8.71
CA HIS A 95 -13.63 16.73 9.05
C HIS A 95 -14.66 16.18 10.04
N GLU A 96 -15.11 16.98 11.00
CA GLU A 96 -16.22 16.61 11.90
C GLU A 96 -17.54 16.42 11.13
N LEU A 97 -17.83 17.29 10.16
CA LEU A 97 -18.98 17.14 9.26
C LEU A 97 -18.91 15.82 8.48
N LEU A 98 -17.76 15.52 7.85
CA LEU A 98 -17.58 14.26 7.12
C LEU A 98 -17.74 13.03 8.02
N GLY A 99 -17.19 13.07 9.24
CA GLY A 99 -17.37 12.01 10.22
C GLY A 99 -18.85 11.76 10.55
N ARG A 100 -19.63 12.82 10.80
CA ARG A 100 -21.06 12.72 11.04
C ARG A 100 -21.83 12.17 9.83
N LEU A 101 -21.49 12.62 8.62
CA LEU A 101 -22.10 12.10 7.40
C LEU A 101 -21.78 10.62 7.20
N ALA A 102 -20.56 10.19 7.52
CA ALA A 102 -20.14 8.79 7.46
C ALA A 102 -20.93 7.93 8.44
N ASP A 103 -21.02 8.35 9.70
CA ASP A 103 -21.77 7.64 10.75
C ASP A 103 -23.27 7.51 10.42
N ALA A 104 -23.81 8.51 9.71
CA ALA A 104 -25.19 8.51 9.23
C ALA A 104 -25.41 7.75 7.91
N GLY A 105 -24.35 7.25 7.26
CA GLY A 105 -24.43 6.59 5.95
C GLY A 105 -24.76 7.53 4.79
N ASN A 106 -24.51 8.83 4.95
CA ASN A 106 -24.88 9.89 4.00
C ASN A 106 -23.68 10.42 3.18
N LEU A 107 -22.50 9.80 3.28
CA LEU A 107 -21.40 10.16 2.39
C LEU A 107 -21.73 9.74 0.95
N PRO A 108 -21.45 10.58 -0.06
CA PRO A 108 -21.64 10.21 -1.45
C PRO A 108 -20.89 8.93 -1.82
N ALA A 109 -21.44 8.11 -2.72
CA ALA A 109 -20.84 6.83 -3.10
C ALA A 109 -19.40 6.98 -3.62
N TRP A 110 -19.11 8.06 -4.34
CA TRP A 110 -17.77 8.35 -4.84
C TRP A 110 -16.75 8.65 -3.72
N TRP A 111 -17.18 9.17 -2.56
CA TRP A 111 -16.32 9.29 -1.37
C TRP A 111 -15.98 7.93 -0.77
N VAL A 112 -16.87 6.95 -0.91
CA VAL A 112 -16.62 5.57 -0.42
C VAL A 112 -15.72 4.82 -1.41
N ALA A 113 -15.92 5.04 -2.72
CA ALA A 113 -15.16 4.37 -3.78
C ALA A 113 -13.74 4.94 -3.97
N ALA A 114 -13.53 6.24 -3.82
CA ALA A 114 -12.26 6.90 -4.12
C ALA A 114 -11.34 7.14 -2.90
N GLY A 115 -11.64 6.52 -1.76
CA GLY A 115 -10.80 6.60 -0.56
C GLY A 115 -11.08 7.81 0.35
N ARG A 116 -10.19 8.07 1.31
CA ARG A 116 -10.46 8.96 2.45
C ARG A 116 -10.64 10.43 2.05
N HIS A 117 -10.18 10.87 0.86
CA HIS A 117 -10.12 12.27 0.36
C HIS A 117 -9.67 13.32 1.41
N ILE A 118 -9.06 12.82 2.49
CA ILE A 118 -8.47 13.56 3.58
C ILE A 118 -7.03 13.09 3.51
N SER A 119 -6.13 14.00 3.13
CA SER A 119 -4.69 13.79 3.17
C SER A 119 -4.20 14.36 4.50
N PRO A 120 -4.27 13.61 5.61
CA PRO A 120 -3.74 14.06 6.88
C PRO A 120 -2.23 14.27 6.76
N ASP A 121 -1.74 15.39 7.28
CA ASP A 121 -0.31 15.72 7.27
C ASP A 121 0.54 14.69 8.03
N ILE A 122 -0.08 13.89 8.92
CA ILE A 122 0.56 12.90 9.76
C ILE A 122 -0.35 11.69 10.01
N ASP A 123 0.25 10.51 10.07
CA ASP A 123 -0.41 9.33 10.62
C ASP A 123 -0.39 9.40 12.16
N PRO A 124 -1.56 9.48 12.84
CA PRO A 124 -1.62 9.65 14.28
C PRO A 124 -1.14 8.41 15.06
N THR A 125 -0.87 7.30 14.38
CA THR A 125 -0.32 6.08 14.98
C THR A 125 1.21 6.08 14.99
N PHE A 126 1.83 7.10 14.39
CA PHE A 126 3.28 7.32 14.33
C PHE A 126 4.04 6.04 13.98
N PRO A 127 3.72 5.38 12.85
CA PRO A 127 4.36 4.14 12.48
C PRO A 127 5.85 4.38 12.22
N GLN A 128 6.66 3.44 12.68
CA GLN A 128 8.11 3.44 12.47
C GLN A 128 8.44 2.69 11.17
N ALA A 129 9.56 3.06 10.56
CA ALA A 129 10.09 2.30 9.43
C ALA A 129 10.32 0.83 9.86
N PRO A 130 9.87 -0.16 9.06
CA PRO A 130 10.19 -1.55 9.33
C PRO A 130 11.70 -1.77 9.49
N PRO A 131 12.15 -2.69 10.34
CA PRO A 131 13.57 -2.96 10.52
C PRO A 131 14.15 -3.62 9.26
N VAL A 132 15.48 -3.72 9.22
CA VAL A 132 16.18 -4.60 8.28
C VAL A 132 16.09 -6.05 8.76
N PRO A 133 16.06 -7.05 7.85
CA PRO A 133 16.00 -8.45 8.24
C PRO A 133 17.24 -8.83 9.09
N PRO A 134 17.07 -9.64 10.16
CA PRO A 134 18.17 -10.02 11.06
C PRO A 134 19.08 -11.11 10.48
N PHE A 135 18.90 -11.47 9.21
CA PHE A 135 19.66 -12.50 8.50
C PHE A 135 20.29 -11.90 7.23
N PRO A 136 21.47 -12.41 6.81
CA PRO A 136 22.16 -11.89 5.64
C PRO A 136 21.39 -12.17 4.36
N LEU A 137 21.28 -11.16 3.49
CA LEU A 137 20.76 -11.34 2.14
C LEU A 137 21.88 -11.86 1.21
N PRO A 138 21.59 -12.81 0.30
CA PRO A 138 22.57 -13.43 -0.58
C PRO A 138 23.08 -12.48 -1.67
N GLU A 139 24.39 -12.33 -1.85
CA GLU A 139 24.94 -11.44 -2.89
C GLU A 139 24.60 -11.92 -4.32
N TRP A 140 23.55 -11.35 -4.95
CA TRP A 140 23.06 -11.78 -6.28
C TRP A 140 23.81 -11.17 -7.47
N ALA A 141 24.48 -10.05 -7.25
CA ALA A 141 25.23 -9.33 -8.28
C ALA A 141 26.70 -9.30 -7.89
N PRO A 142 27.37 -10.47 -7.76
CA PRO A 142 28.71 -10.51 -7.22
C PRO A 142 29.69 -9.73 -8.10
N ALA A 143 30.58 -8.98 -7.45
CA ALA A 143 31.75 -8.40 -8.07
C ALA A 143 32.67 -9.55 -8.53
N GLY A 144 32.96 -9.66 -9.82
CA GLY A 144 33.73 -10.80 -10.31
C GLY A 144 34.33 -10.63 -11.69
N GLN A 145 35.34 -11.46 -11.99
CA GLN A 145 36.08 -11.47 -13.26
C GLN A 145 35.28 -12.04 -14.45
N VAL A 146 34.10 -12.63 -14.21
CA VAL A 146 33.22 -13.11 -15.28
C VAL A 146 32.80 -11.92 -16.12
N ASN A 147 32.93 -11.99 -17.45
CA ASN A 147 32.49 -10.89 -18.30
C ASN A 147 30.97 -10.68 -18.18
N GLU A 148 30.51 -9.47 -18.46
CA GLU A 148 29.09 -9.09 -18.33
C GLU A 148 28.17 -9.94 -19.23
N GLN A 149 28.63 -10.32 -20.43
CA GLN A 149 27.84 -11.11 -21.38
C GLN A 149 27.53 -12.52 -20.86
N THR A 150 28.53 -13.24 -20.38
CA THR A 150 28.37 -14.57 -19.80
C THR A 150 27.54 -14.49 -18.52
N TRP A 151 27.80 -13.49 -17.68
CA TRP A 151 27.02 -13.30 -16.45
C TRP A 151 25.54 -13.02 -16.74
N LEU A 152 25.22 -12.11 -17.67
CA LEU A 152 23.84 -11.80 -18.03
C LEU A 152 23.09 -13.05 -18.51
N ARG A 153 23.73 -13.86 -19.37
CA ARG A 153 23.09 -15.01 -20.04
C ARG A 153 23.00 -16.27 -19.18
N THR A 154 23.96 -16.47 -18.26
CA THR A 154 24.11 -17.78 -17.58
C THR A 154 24.44 -17.67 -16.08
N GLY A 155 24.60 -16.46 -15.55
CA GLY A 155 24.92 -16.26 -14.14
C GLY A 155 23.81 -16.81 -13.23
N SER A 156 24.15 -17.57 -12.20
CA SER A 156 23.16 -18.11 -11.27
C SER A 156 22.70 -17.05 -10.27
N VAL A 157 21.42 -17.10 -9.90
CA VAL A 157 20.85 -16.34 -8.78
C VAL A 157 20.56 -17.33 -7.66
N ASN A 158 21.34 -17.27 -6.59
CA ASN A 158 21.20 -18.20 -5.47
C ASN A 158 20.13 -17.70 -4.49
N ILE A 159 19.09 -18.50 -4.28
CA ILE A 159 18.01 -18.22 -3.34
C ILE A 159 18.17 -19.19 -2.16
N PRO A 160 18.76 -18.77 -1.03
CA PRO A 160 18.97 -19.64 0.10
C PRO A 160 17.63 -20.07 0.71
N ALA A 161 17.58 -21.29 1.26
CA ALA A 161 16.39 -21.79 1.95
C ALA A 161 15.96 -20.86 3.09
N ASP A 162 16.93 -20.24 3.78
CA ASP A 162 16.69 -19.30 4.87
C ASP A 162 15.97 -18.02 4.43
N LEU A 163 16.04 -17.64 3.15
CA LEU A 163 15.22 -16.54 2.64
C LEU A 163 13.74 -16.93 2.58
N TRP A 164 13.44 -18.19 2.24
CA TRP A 164 12.07 -18.70 2.18
C TRP A 164 11.49 -19.03 3.56
N ALA A 165 12.33 -19.54 4.45
CA ALA A 165 11.94 -20.05 5.76
C ALA A 165 13.07 -19.85 6.79
N PRO A 166 13.26 -18.62 7.32
CA PRO A 166 14.33 -18.33 8.26
C PRO A 166 14.15 -19.09 9.57
N GLU A 167 15.28 -19.45 10.19
CA GLU A 167 15.32 -20.16 11.47
C GLU A 167 14.89 -19.29 12.66
N GLU A 168 14.97 -17.96 12.55
CA GLU A 168 14.54 -17.05 13.61
C GLU A 168 14.19 -15.67 13.02
N ILE A 169 13.08 -15.11 13.51
CA ILE A 169 12.74 -13.70 13.32
C ILE A 169 12.34 -13.13 14.68
N HIS A 170 12.92 -11.98 15.06
CA HIS A 170 12.61 -11.26 16.31
C HIS A 170 12.69 -12.14 17.58
N GLY A 171 13.66 -13.05 17.66
CA GLY A 171 13.81 -13.96 18.80
C GLY A 171 12.78 -15.11 18.82
N VAL A 172 11.96 -15.25 17.77
CA VAL A 172 10.98 -16.33 17.64
C VAL A 172 11.51 -17.40 16.69
N PRO A 173 11.84 -18.61 17.20
CA PRO A 173 12.47 -19.65 16.41
C PRO A 173 11.48 -20.37 15.47
N GLY A 174 12.00 -20.72 14.29
CA GLY A 174 11.41 -21.53 13.24
C GLY A 174 10.06 -21.04 12.75
N GLY A 175 9.44 -21.77 11.82
CA GLY A 175 8.02 -21.59 11.49
C GLY A 175 7.67 -20.26 10.82
N TRP A 176 8.62 -19.60 10.18
CA TRP A 176 8.39 -18.44 9.32
C TRP A 176 8.37 -18.84 7.85
N LEU A 177 7.59 -18.12 7.06
CA LEU A 177 7.47 -18.32 5.62
C LEU A 177 7.47 -16.96 4.94
N LEU A 178 8.34 -16.77 3.93
CA LEU A 178 8.28 -15.61 3.05
C LEU A 178 7.03 -15.71 2.18
N VAL A 179 6.12 -14.74 2.32
CA VAL A 179 4.84 -14.74 1.58
C VAL A 179 4.78 -13.70 0.48
N GLU A 180 5.42 -12.55 0.65
CA GLU A 180 5.60 -11.55 -0.40
C GLU A 180 6.97 -10.91 -0.24
N GLY A 181 7.57 -10.52 -1.35
CA GLY A 181 8.78 -9.72 -1.33
C GLY A 181 9.20 -9.20 -2.69
N TYR A 182 9.86 -8.07 -2.67
CA TYR A 182 10.64 -7.57 -3.80
C TYR A 182 12.06 -7.31 -3.31
N LEU A 183 13.04 -7.83 -4.03
CA LEU A 183 14.45 -7.57 -3.76
C LEU A 183 15.15 -7.16 -5.05
N GLN A 184 15.89 -6.07 -4.98
CA GLN A 184 16.80 -5.62 -6.02
C GLN A 184 18.18 -5.42 -5.43
N HIS A 185 19.18 -6.08 -5.98
CA HIS A 185 20.59 -5.92 -5.63
C HIS A 185 21.33 -5.21 -6.76
N ARG A 186 22.08 -4.16 -6.44
CA ARG A 186 22.91 -3.45 -7.43
C ARG A 186 24.35 -3.34 -6.93
N LEU A 187 25.28 -3.80 -7.74
CA LEU A 187 26.72 -3.71 -7.46
C LEU A 187 27.50 -3.68 -8.78
N ASP A 188 28.49 -2.79 -8.89
CA ASP A 188 29.43 -2.71 -10.01
C ASP A 188 28.79 -2.76 -11.42
N GLY A 189 27.75 -1.96 -11.64
CA GLY A 189 27.07 -1.88 -12.93
C GLY A 189 26.15 -3.07 -13.23
N ARG A 190 26.09 -4.09 -12.36
CA ARG A 190 25.13 -5.19 -12.42
C ARG A 190 23.94 -4.89 -11.53
N LYS A 191 22.77 -5.32 -11.98
CA LYS A 191 21.54 -5.31 -11.19
C LYS A 191 20.89 -6.69 -11.31
N VAL A 192 20.41 -7.22 -10.19
CA VAL A 192 19.50 -8.37 -10.18
C VAL A 192 18.28 -7.97 -9.38
N PHE A 193 17.09 -8.25 -9.89
CA PHE A 193 15.87 -8.12 -9.10
C PHE A 193 15.08 -9.42 -9.11
N GLY A 194 14.20 -9.58 -8.13
CA GLY A 194 13.23 -10.66 -8.08
C GLY A 194 12.00 -10.32 -7.24
N PHE A 195 10.87 -10.85 -7.67
CA PHE A 195 9.62 -10.92 -6.93
C PHE A 195 9.50 -12.29 -6.26
N PHE A 196 9.01 -12.33 -5.03
CA PHE A 196 8.82 -13.52 -4.21
C PHE A 196 7.36 -13.56 -3.78
N ARG A 197 6.63 -14.59 -4.17
CA ARG A 197 5.18 -14.66 -3.92
C ARG A 197 4.79 -16.04 -3.45
N THR A 198 4.02 -16.08 -2.36
CA THR A 198 3.29 -17.27 -1.94
C THR A 198 1.83 -17.10 -2.37
N ILE A 199 1.40 -17.94 -3.31
CA ILE A 199 0.03 -17.98 -3.80
C ILE A 199 -0.66 -19.26 -3.35
N LEU A 200 -1.98 -19.17 -3.20
CA LEU A 200 -2.84 -20.28 -2.84
C LEU A 200 -3.66 -20.66 -4.08
N LEU A 201 -3.62 -21.95 -4.43
CA LEU A 201 -4.32 -22.49 -5.60
C LEU A 201 -5.31 -23.57 -5.17
N ASP A 202 -6.43 -23.65 -5.87
CA ASP A 202 -7.31 -24.79 -5.70
C ASP A 202 -6.60 -26.09 -6.10
N PRO A 203 -6.83 -27.22 -5.40
CA PRO A 203 -6.14 -28.47 -5.69
C PRO A 203 -6.27 -28.94 -7.15
N GLY A 204 -7.41 -28.66 -7.78
CA GLY A 204 -7.69 -29.01 -9.18
C GLY A 204 -6.91 -28.19 -10.21
N ASP A 205 -6.41 -27.02 -9.82
CA ASP A 205 -5.74 -26.08 -10.74
C ASP A 205 -4.21 -26.10 -10.63
N LEU A 206 -3.64 -26.78 -9.62
CA LEU A 206 -2.19 -26.82 -9.40
C LEU A 206 -1.41 -27.24 -10.66
N ALA A 207 -1.80 -28.36 -11.28
CA ALA A 207 -1.09 -28.87 -12.46
C ALA A 207 -1.15 -27.86 -13.62
N ARG A 208 -2.34 -27.30 -13.89
CA ARG A 208 -2.55 -26.30 -14.94
C ARG A 208 -1.74 -25.03 -14.68
N ALA A 209 -1.65 -24.59 -13.42
CA ALA A 209 -0.89 -23.41 -13.03
C ALA A 209 0.61 -23.61 -13.22
N VAL A 210 1.13 -24.78 -12.82
CA VAL A 210 2.56 -25.14 -13.02
C VAL A 210 2.90 -25.24 -14.50
N ASP A 211 2.06 -25.89 -15.29
CA ASP A 211 2.25 -26.00 -16.74
C ASP A 211 2.24 -24.62 -17.40
N LEU A 212 1.25 -23.78 -17.08
CA LEU A 212 1.15 -22.41 -17.60
C LEU A 212 2.38 -21.56 -17.23
N ALA A 213 2.84 -21.64 -15.98
CA ALA A 213 4.04 -20.93 -15.53
C ALA A 213 5.32 -21.42 -16.23
N GLY A 214 5.37 -22.70 -16.61
CA GLY A 214 6.46 -23.29 -17.38
C GLY A 214 6.49 -22.87 -18.84
N GLU A 215 5.33 -22.70 -19.48
CA GLU A 215 5.20 -22.30 -20.89
C GLU A 215 5.56 -20.83 -21.14
N ILE A 216 5.43 -19.96 -20.14
CA ILE A 216 5.67 -18.53 -20.30
C ILE A 216 7.17 -18.26 -20.21
N ASN A 217 7.74 -17.79 -21.32
CA ASN A 217 9.17 -17.45 -21.35
C ASN A 217 9.48 -16.19 -20.55
N TYR A 218 8.61 -15.17 -20.62
CA TYR A 218 8.75 -13.91 -19.90
C TYR A 218 7.46 -13.61 -19.11
N PRO A 219 7.47 -13.82 -17.79
CA PRO A 219 6.31 -13.53 -16.94
C PRO A 219 5.89 -12.07 -16.99
N GLY A 220 6.85 -11.14 -17.00
CA GLY A 220 6.58 -9.74 -16.74
C GLY A 220 5.93 -9.51 -15.38
N ASN A 221 5.59 -8.27 -15.07
CA ASN A 221 5.17 -7.88 -13.71
C ASN A 221 3.83 -8.49 -13.26
N HIS A 222 2.97 -8.85 -14.22
CA HIS A 222 1.56 -9.15 -13.95
C HIS A 222 1.15 -10.61 -14.17
N PHE A 223 2.03 -11.49 -14.70
CA PHE A 223 1.65 -12.90 -14.90
C PHE A 223 1.37 -13.59 -13.57
N PHE A 224 2.34 -13.51 -12.65
CA PHE A 224 2.03 -13.68 -11.24
C PHE A 224 1.34 -12.38 -10.81
N PRO A 225 0.12 -12.42 -10.25
CA PRO A 225 -0.59 -11.20 -9.88
C PRO A 225 0.16 -10.48 -8.75
N GLU A 226 0.26 -9.16 -8.87
CA GLU A 226 0.75 -8.27 -7.80
C GLU A 226 -0.23 -8.28 -6.63
N LEU A 227 0.22 -7.87 -5.44
CA LEU A 227 -0.72 -7.69 -4.34
C LEU A 227 -1.69 -6.55 -4.65
N PRO A 228 -2.95 -6.66 -4.21
CA PRO A 228 -3.85 -5.53 -4.26
C PRO A 228 -3.32 -4.37 -3.41
N ALA A 229 -3.46 -3.14 -3.91
CA ALA A 229 -3.05 -1.95 -3.18
C ALA A 229 -4.14 -1.51 -2.20
N VAL A 230 -3.75 -1.18 -0.96
CA VAL A 230 -4.60 -0.47 0.02
C VAL A 230 -4.02 0.92 0.23
N ARG A 231 -4.87 1.94 0.08
CA ARG A 231 -4.52 3.36 0.20
C ARG A 231 -5.47 4.05 1.17
N ASP A 232 -5.08 5.22 1.64
CA ASP A 232 -5.93 6.11 2.45
C ASP A 232 -6.44 5.48 3.76
N VAL A 233 -5.63 4.60 4.35
CA VAL A 233 -5.85 3.97 5.65
C VAL A 233 -4.65 4.28 6.53
N PHE A 234 -4.88 4.64 7.79
CA PHE A 234 -3.77 4.80 8.74
C PHE A 234 -3.14 3.46 9.08
N ALA A 235 -1.85 3.45 9.39
CA ALA A 235 -1.16 2.22 9.77
C ALA A 235 -1.89 1.53 10.94
N GLY A 236 -2.34 2.27 11.96
CA GLY A 236 -3.10 1.69 13.08
C GLY A 236 -4.56 1.33 12.81
N GLU A 237 -5.09 1.60 11.61
CA GLU A 237 -6.36 1.05 11.15
C GLU A 237 -6.20 -0.38 10.58
N MET A 238 -4.96 -0.81 10.28
CA MET A 238 -4.66 -2.20 9.95
C MET A 238 -4.68 -3.08 11.21
N PRO A 239 -5.26 -4.29 11.17
CA PRO A 239 -6.07 -4.87 10.11
C PRO A 239 -7.59 -4.70 10.34
N TRP A 240 -8.01 -4.02 11.41
CA TRP A 240 -9.39 -4.10 11.91
C TRP A 240 -10.39 -3.20 11.16
N SER A 241 -9.92 -2.21 10.41
CA SER A 241 -10.79 -1.29 9.69
C SER A 241 -11.35 -1.95 8.44
N ALA A 242 -12.67 -1.84 8.22
CA ALA A 242 -13.29 -2.27 6.96
C ALA A 242 -12.78 -1.49 5.73
N ARG A 243 -12.08 -0.36 5.92
CA ARG A 243 -11.39 0.35 4.83
C ARG A 243 -10.10 -0.36 4.38
N PHE A 244 -9.58 -1.26 5.21
CA PHE A 244 -8.42 -2.08 4.89
C PHE A 244 -8.81 -3.34 4.08
N GLU A 245 -10.09 -3.70 4.07
CA GLU A 245 -10.62 -4.82 3.26
C GLU A 245 -10.57 -4.47 1.77
N VAL A 246 -9.94 -5.34 0.97
CA VAL A 246 -9.94 -5.21 -0.48
C VAL A 246 -11.20 -5.84 -1.04
N LYS A 247 -12.01 -5.04 -1.73
CA LYS A 247 -13.20 -5.51 -2.41
C LYS A 247 -12.88 -5.87 -3.85
N TYR A 248 -13.25 -7.10 -4.22
CA TYR A 248 -13.07 -7.61 -5.56
C TYR A 248 -14.39 -7.71 -6.32
N ASP A 249 -14.42 -7.14 -7.52
CA ASP A 249 -15.53 -7.26 -8.46
C ASP A 249 -14.99 -7.15 -9.88
N ASP A 250 -15.20 -8.18 -10.69
CA ASP A 250 -14.67 -8.24 -12.05
C ASP A 250 -15.52 -7.43 -13.05
N GLU A 251 -16.76 -7.05 -12.67
CA GLU A 251 -17.70 -6.32 -13.54
C GLU A 251 -17.72 -4.81 -13.24
N ASN A 252 -17.32 -4.41 -12.04
CA ASN A 252 -17.35 -3.03 -11.60
C ASN A 252 -15.95 -2.38 -11.67
N PRO A 253 -15.76 -1.34 -12.50
CA PRO A 253 -14.45 -0.71 -12.69
C PRO A 253 -13.91 0.02 -11.45
N ASP A 254 -14.76 0.27 -10.45
CA ASP A 254 -14.36 0.92 -9.19
C ASP A 254 -13.72 -0.07 -8.19
N PHE A 255 -13.79 -1.38 -8.46
CA PHE A 255 -13.21 -2.43 -7.61
C PHE A 255 -12.03 -3.13 -8.29
N GLN A 256 -11.24 -3.85 -7.48
CA GLN A 256 -10.11 -4.58 -8.03
C GLN A 256 -10.55 -5.90 -8.66
N PRO A 257 -10.02 -6.29 -9.83
CA PRO A 257 -10.30 -7.60 -10.40
C PRO A 257 -9.69 -8.69 -9.53
N ARG A 258 -10.30 -9.88 -9.54
CA ARG A 258 -9.77 -11.01 -8.80
C ARG A 258 -8.40 -11.42 -9.35
N PRO A 259 -7.42 -11.70 -8.46
CA PRO A 259 -6.09 -12.12 -8.88
C PRO A 259 -6.17 -13.51 -9.54
N ALA A 260 -5.53 -13.63 -10.71
CA ALA A 260 -5.48 -14.87 -11.47
C ALA A 260 -4.23 -14.93 -12.36
N LEU A 261 -3.74 -16.14 -12.60
CA LEU A 261 -2.70 -16.40 -13.60
C LEU A 261 -3.34 -16.37 -14.99
N ARG A 262 -2.86 -15.48 -15.84
CA ARG A 262 -3.41 -15.26 -17.19
C ARG A 262 -2.30 -15.20 -18.23
N ARG A 263 -2.46 -15.90 -19.35
CA ARG A 263 -1.53 -15.76 -20.49
C ARG A 263 -1.74 -14.43 -21.19
N ASN A 264 -3.00 -14.08 -21.42
CA ASN A 264 -3.44 -12.78 -21.91
C ASN A 264 -4.49 -12.20 -20.96
N TRP A 265 -4.55 -10.88 -20.87
CA TRP A 265 -5.51 -10.17 -20.00
C TRP A 265 -6.99 -10.49 -20.29
N ARG A 266 -7.31 -11.07 -21.45
CA ARG A 266 -8.67 -11.50 -21.84
C ARG A 266 -9.03 -12.91 -21.41
N ASP A 267 -8.06 -13.71 -20.97
CA ASP A 267 -8.30 -15.07 -20.56
C ASP A 267 -8.99 -15.07 -19.19
N GLU A 268 -9.93 -15.99 -18.96
CA GLU A 268 -10.58 -16.19 -17.66
C GLU A 268 -9.54 -16.34 -16.53
N GLY A 269 -8.47 -17.08 -16.83
CA GLY A 269 -7.32 -17.28 -15.96
C GLY A 269 -7.50 -18.41 -14.95
N ILE A 270 -6.47 -18.67 -14.17
CA ILE A 270 -6.51 -19.57 -13.02
C ILE A 270 -6.56 -18.70 -11.78
N SER A 271 -7.67 -18.74 -11.03
CA SER A 271 -7.82 -17.93 -9.83
C SER A 271 -6.77 -18.31 -8.80
N VAL A 272 -6.22 -17.29 -8.13
CA VAL A 272 -5.29 -17.48 -7.01
C VAL A 272 -5.81 -16.70 -5.81
N ALA A 273 -5.49 -17.14 -4.61
CA ALA A 273 -5.60 -16.31 -3.43
C ALA A 273 -4.22 -15.87 -2.95
N GLN A 274 -4.14 -14.64 -2.46
CA GLN A 274 -2.93 -14.03 -1.90
C GLN A 274 -3.09 -13.91 -0.38
N LEU A 275 -1.96 -13.74 0.31
CA LEU A 275 -1.89 -13.69 1.79
C LEU A 275 -1.68 -12.26 2.32
N GLY A 276 -1.48 -11.30 1.44
CA GLY A 276 -1.09 -9.94 1.76
C GLY A 276 -1.76 -8.90 0.88
N VAL A 277 -1.54 -7.63 1.23
CA VAL A 277 -1.87 -6.43 0.46
C VAL A 277 -0.64 -5.52 0.42
N ASP A 278 -0.51 -4.69 -0.60
CA ASP A 278 0.47 -3.60 -0.61
C ASP A 278 -0.13 -2.37 0.08
N PHE A 279 0.30 -2.11 1.30
CA PHE A 279 -0.12 -0.96 2.07
C PHE A 279 0.68 0.27 1.65
N TYR A 280 -0.03 1.28 1.15
CA TYR A 280 0.52 2.60 0.88
C TYR A 280 0.20 3.52 2.06
N PRO A 281 1.22 3.94 2.82
CA PRO A 281 1.06 4.89 3.88
C PRO A 281 0.44 6.18 3.37
N VAL A 282 -0.30 6.85 4.24
CA VAL A 282 -0.86 8.16 3.91
C VAL A 282 0.27 9.17 3.66
N GLU A 283 0.15 9.95 2.59
CA GLU A 283 1.13 10.98 2.24
C GLU A 283 1.25 12.01 3.38
N GLY A 284 2.45 12.14 3.96
CA GLY A 284 2.67 13.00 5.13
C GLY A 284 4.05 12.81 5.77
N GLN A 285 4.24 13.39 6.97
CA GLN A 285 5.43 13.14 7.77
C GLN A 285 5.33 11.77 8.46
N THR A 286 5.71 10.72 7.74
CA THR A 286 5.79 9.35 8.24
C THR A 286 7.19 8.77 7.99
N GLU A 287 7.63 7.84 8.83
CA GLU A 287 8.85 7.06 8.58
C GLU A 287 8.62 5.96 7.51
N LEU A 288 7.36 5.76 7.10
CA LEU A 288 7.01 4.85 6.00
C LEU A 288 7.13 5.59 4.66
N ASP A 289 8.32 5.55 4.06
CA ASP A 289 8.69 6.28 2.84
C ASP A 289 8.32 5.57 1.53
N GLN A 290 7.76 4.36 1.62
CA GLN A 290 7.35 3.53 0.50
C GLN A 290 6.17 2.63 0.88
N ALA A 291 5.64 1.91 -0.10
CA ALA A 291 4.68 0.84 0.15
C ALA A 291 5.37 -0.37 0.80
N PHE A 292 4.63 -1.05 1.66
CA PHE A 292 5.06 -2.28 2.32
C PHE A 292 4.01 -3.37 2.16
N SER A 293 4.47 -4.58 1.86
CA SER A 293 3.59 -5.74 1.89
C SER A 293 3.28 -6.10 3.34
N VAL A 294 1.99 -6.23 3.64
CA VAL A 294 1.44 -6.54 4.96
C VAL A 294 0.36 -7.62 4.85
N PRO A 295 -0.02 -8.32 5.92
CA PRO A 295 -1.06 -9.36 5.86
C PRO A 295 -2.40 -8.79 5.36
N SER A 296 -3.17 -9.56 4.59
CA SER A 296 -4.47 -9.12 4.10
C SER A 296 -5.50 -9.01 5.24
N TYR A 297 -6.58 -8.26 5.01
CA TYR A 297 -7.70 -8.16 5.95
C TYR A 297 -8.26 -9.54 6.30
N GLU A 298 -8.53 -10.38 5.31
CA GLU A 298 -9.13 -11.71 5.48
C GLU A 298 -8.21 -12.63 6.28
N PHE A 299 -6.90 -12.58 6.01
CA PHE A 299 -5.91 -13.35 6.76
C PHE A 299 -5.90 -12.91 8.24
N ALA A 300 -5.87 -11.61 8.48
CA ALA A 300 -5.84 -11.07 9.82
C ALA A 300 -7.14 -11.30 10.60
N ASP A 301 -8.30 -11.17 9.94
CA ASP A 301 -9.62 -11.37 10.53
C ASP A 301 -9.82 -12.83 10.97
N GLN A 302 -9.43 -13.80 10.11
CA GLN A 302 -9.54 -15.23 10.43
C GLN A 302 -8.86 -15.61 11.75
N PHE A 303 -7.72 -14.98 12.09
CA PHE A 303 -6.97 -15.26 13.31
C PHE A 303 -7.14 -14.20 14.40
N GLY A 304 -8.02 -13.21 14.21
CA GLY A 304 -8.24 -12.14 15.16
C GLY A 304 -6.98 -11.30 15.46
N LEU A 305 -6.12 -11.11 14.45
CA LEU A 305 -4.83 -10.44 14.62
C LEU A 305 -4.99 -8.95 14.97
N ARG A 306 -3.97 -8.40 15.62
CA ARG A 306 -3.87 -6.99 16.00
C ARG A 306 -2.52 -6.45 15.60
N GLN A 307 -2.46 -5.16 15.27
CA GLN A 307 -1.18 -4.52 15.02
C GLN A 307 -0.38 -4.43 16.32
N LEU A 308 0.91 -4.73 16.23
CA LEU A 308 1.89 -4.39 17.25
C LEU A 308 2.19 -2.88 17.16
N PRO A 309 1.90 -2.08 18.21
CA PRO A 309 1.94 -0.62 18.13
C PRO A 309 3.26 -0.07 17.59
N GLY A 310 3.16 0.90 16.68
CA GLY A 310 4.30 1.56 16.04
C GLY A 310 4.97 0.74 14.94
N THR A 311 4.49 -0.47 14.64
CA THR A 311 5.05 -1.35 13.60
C THR A 311 3.98 -1.78 12.59
N LEU A 312 4.39 -2.38 11.47
CA LEU A 312 3.48 -3.01 10.52
C LEU A 312 3.21 -4.49 10.85
N ASP A 313 3.81 -5.02 11.93
CA ASP A 313 3.67 -6.41 12.32
C ASP A 313 2.34 -6.67 13.01
N LEU A 314 1.80 -7.87 12.77
CA LEU A 314 0.59 -8.35 13.38
C LEU A 314 0.89 -9.45 14.41
N VAL A 315 0.17 -9.40 15.52
CA VAL A 315 0.26 -10.33 16.64
C VAL A 315 -1.10 -10.97 16.92
N GLY A 316 -1.08 -12.19 17.45
CA GLY A 316 -2.26 -12.83 18.04
C GLY A 316 -2.68 -12.16 19.34
N LEU A 317 -3.85 -12.52 19.86
CA LEU A 317 -4.36 -12.00 21.14
C LEU A 317 -3.50 -12.39 22.34
N ASP A 318 -2.70 -13.46 22.21
CA ASP A 318 -1.71 -13.90 23.19
C ASP A 318 -0.39 -13.11 23.11
N GLY A 319 -0.29 -12.15 22.18
CA GLY A 319 0.92 -11.38 21.91
C GLY A 319 1.95 -12.10 21.05
N SER A 320 1.66 -13.32 20.58
CA SER A 320 2.56 -14.04 19.68
C SER A 320 2.63 -13.36 18.32
N ARG A 321 3.83 -13.17 17.78
CA ARG A 321 4.02 -12.51 16.48
C ARG A 321 3.63 -13.44 15.34
N VAL A 322 2.73 -12.97 14.48
CA VAL A 322 2.19 -13.73 13.34
C VAL A 322 2.75 -13.25 12.01
N SER A 323 3.06 -11.95 11.89
CA SER A 323 3.76 -11.40 10.73
C SER A 323 5.02 -10.63 11.10
N ALA A 324 5.93 -10.51 10.14
CA ALA A 324 7.11 -9.65 10.24
C ALA A 324 7.35 -8.99 8.88
N THR A 325 7.26 -7.66 8.85
CA THR A 325 7.54 -6.84 7.68
C THR A 325 8.94 -6.25 7.81
N PHE A 326 9.73 -6.30 6.73
CA PHE A 326 11.08 -5.75 6.69
C PHE A 326 11.26 -4.83 5.50
N ARG A 327 12.04 -3.76 5.72
CA ARG A 327 12.71 -3.02 4.64
C ARG A 327 14.09 -3.63 4.40
N VAL A 328 14.73 -3.27 3.30
CA VAL A 328 16.14 -3.61 3.08
C VAL A 328 16.92 -2.34 2.80
N ASP A 329 18.18 -2.32 3.23
CA ASP A 329 19.11 -1.21 3.05
C ASP A 329 20.11 -1.48 1.93
N GLU A 330 20.77 -0.42 1.44
CA GLU A 330 21.80 -0.53 0.41
C GLU A 330 22.86 -1.60 0.78
N PRO A 331 23.30 -2.42 -0.19
CA PRO A 331 23.09 -2.33 -1.64
C PRO A 331 21.76 -2.92 -2.16
N TRP A 332 20.85 -3.28 -1.25
CA TRP A 332 19.52 -3.78 -1.58
C TRP A 332 18.47 -2.68 -1.66
N ARG A 333 17.41 -2.95 -2.42
CA ARG A 333 16.16 -2.18 -2.41
C ARG A 333 14.97 -3.13 -2.41
N GLY A 334 13.92 -2.74 -1.71
CA GLY A 334 12.65 -3.47 -1.64
C GLY A 334 12.17 -3.71 -0.22
N ASN A 335 11.35 -4.75 -0.05
CA ASN A 335 10.73 -5.11 1.22
C ASN A 335 10.37 -6.61 1.21
N LEU A 336 10.15 -7.16 2.41
CA LEU A 336 9.80 -8.56 2.63
C LEU A 336 8.68 -8.68 3.66
N LEU A 337 7.75 -9.60 3.43
CA LEU A 337 6.70 -9.99 4.37
C LEU A 337 6.84 -11.47 4.71
N PHE A 338 7.02 -11.76 5.99
CA PHE A 338 7.00 -13.11 6.54
C PHE A 338 5.74 -13.33 7.36
N LEU A 339 5.15 -14.52 7.21
CA LEU A 339 4.06 -14.99 8.07
C LEU A 339 4.45 -16.28 8.79
N ARG A 340 3.81 -16.55 9.92
CA ARG A 340 3.93 -17.85 10.59
C ARG A 340 3.38 -18.96 9.70
N ARG A 341 4.21 -19.96 9.39
CA ARG A 341 3.87 -21.12 8.55
C ARG A 341 2.59 -21.82 8.99
N ALA A 342 2.38 -21.99 10.30
CA ALA A 342 1.17 -22.62 10.82
C ALA A 342 -0.10 -21.86 10.41
N HIS A 343 -0.09 -20.53 10.51
CA HIS A 343 -1.21 -19.68 10.13
C HIS A 343 -1.41 -19.67 8.61
N VAL A 344 -0.32 -19.67 7.82
CA VAL A 344 -0.42 -19.80 6.36
C VAL A 344 -1.09 -21.12 5.96
N LEU A 345 -0.69 -22.24 6.57
CA LEU A 345 -1.25 -23.56 6.25
C LEU A 345 -2.71 -23.68 6.72
N GLU A 346 -3.04 -23.13 7.89
CA GLU A 346 -4.41 -23.11 8.39
C GLU A 346 -5.32 -22.22 7.53
N PHE A 347 -4.83 -21.04 7.13
CA PHE A 347 -5.55 -20.15 6.21
C PHE A 347 -5.73 -20.81 4.84
N ALA A 348 -4.70 -21.48 4.31
CA ALA A 348 -4.78 -22.18 3.04
C ALA A 348 -5.89 -23.25 3.02
N GLY A 349 -6.13 -23.92 4.15
CA GLY A 349 -7.11 -25.01 4.24
C GLY A 349 -6.72 -26.13 3.27
N ASP A 350 -7.58 -26.41 2.30
CA ASP A 350 -7.39 -27.48 1.31
C ASP A 350 -6.52 -27.02 0.12
N ARG A 351 -6.36 -25.70 -0.04
CA ARG A 351 -5.62 -25.08 -1.14
C ARG A 351 -4.14 -25.44 -1.09
N ARG A 352 -3.53 -25.52 -2.27
CA ARG A 352 -2.10 -25.76 -2.45
C ARG A 352 -1.34 -24.46 -2.28
N VAL A 353 -0.30 -24.49 -1.45
CA VAL A 353 0.58 -23.35 -1.22
C VAL A 353 1.76 -23.44 -2.18
N VAL A 354 1.89 -22.45 -3.07
CA VAL A 354 2.95 -22.41 -4.08
C VAL A 354 3.79 -21.16 -3.86
N GLN A 355 5.10 -21.37 -3.70
CA GLN A 355 6.10 -20.31 -3.64
C GLN A 355 6.72 -20.13 -5.01
N VAL A 356 6.72 -18.88 -5.46
CA VAL A 356 7.26 -18.47 -6.75
C VAL A 356 8.28 -17.38 -6.51
N ALA A 357 9.45 -17.52 -7.11
CA ALA A 357 10.36 -16.41 -7.32
C ALA A 357 10.67 -16.26 -8.80
N TRP A 358 10.70 -15.03 -9.29
CA TRP A 358 11.17 -14.74 -10.65
C TRP A 358 11.75 -13.33 -10.73
N GLY A 359 12.65 -13.12 -11.67
CA GLY A 359 13.14 -11.79 -12.00
C GLY A 359 14.23 -11.84 -13.05
N GLU A 360 15.05 -10.78 -13.09
CA GLU A 360 16.01 -10.57 -14.16
C GLU A 360 17.40 -10.23 -13.63
N ARG A 361 18.39 -10.61 -14.43
CA ARG A 361 19.74 -10.06 -14.43
C ARG A 361 19.79 -8.91 -15.42
N GLU A 362 20.41 -7.81 -15.02
CA GLU A 362 20.57 -6.61 -15.83
C GLU A 362 22.01 -6.09 -15.74
N VAL A 363 22.47 -5.48 -16.82
CA VAL A 363 23.76 -4.79 -16.89
C VAL A 363 23.52 -3.32 -17.24
N THR A 364 24.30 -2.44 -16.65
CA THR A 364 24.22 -1.00 -16.89
C THR A 364 24.80 -0.70 -18.27
N VAL A 365 23.95 -0.21 -19.16
CA VAL A 365 24.34 0.16 -20.53
C VAL A 365 23.98 1.62 -20.81
N GLN A 366 24.73 2.25 -21.70
CA GLN A 366 24.33 3.55 -22.25
C GLN A 366 23.11 3.35 -23.16
N TRP A 367 22.01 4.04 -22.87
CA TRP A 367 20.73 3.85 -23.56
C TRP A 367 20.82 4.10 -25.08
N ASN A 368 21.72 5.00 -25.51
CA ASN A 368 21.95 5.33 -26.92
C ASN A 368 22.94 4.38 -27.62
N ALA A 369 23.52 3.42 -26.90
CA ALA A 369 24.56 2.53 -27.39
C ALA A 369 24.44 1.11 -26.79
N VAL A 370 23.23 0.55 -26.75
CA VAL A 370 23.00 -0.81 -26.21
C VAL A 370 23.71 -1.86 -27.07
N PRO A 371 24.63 -2.67 -26.49
CA PRO A 371 25.34 -3.71 -27.23
C PRO A 371 24.39 -4.75 -27.83
N ALA A 372 24.71 -5.26 -29.02
CA ALA A 372 23.87 -6.26 -29.70
C ALA A 372 23.69 -7.55 -28.87
N TRP A 373 24.71 -7.94 -28.09
CA TRP A 373 24.63 -9.13 -27.24
C TRP A 373 23.65 -8.98 -26.07
N VAL A 374 23.40 -7.75 -25.59
CA VAL A 374 22.39 -7.48 -24.54
C VAL A 374 21.00 -7.68 -25.11
N ARG A 375 20.72 -7.05 -26.26
CA ARG A 375 19.43 -7.22 -26.96
C ARG A 375 19.14 -8.68 -27.29
N SER A 376 20.13 -9.41 -27.82
CA SER A 376 19.99 -10.84 -28.10
C SER A 376 19.72 -11.68 -26.84
N ALA A 377 20.33 -11.35 -25.69
CA ALA A 377 20.04 -12.03 -24.42
C ALA A 377 18.64 -11.70 -23.88
N GLN A 378 18.14 -10.49 -24.17
CA GLN A 378 16.79 -10.05 -23.82
C GLN A 378 15.74 -10.75 -24.69
N GLU A 379 15.91 -10.74 -26.01
CA GLU A 379 15.03 -11.41 -26.98
C GLU A 379 14.95 -12.93 -26.77
N SER A 380 16.04 -13.53 -26.27
CA SER A 380 16.11 -14.97 -25.98
C SER A 380 15.78 -15.31 -24.52
N TYR A 381 15.41 -14.30 -23.70
CA TYR A 381 15.04 -14.47 -22.29
C TYR A 381 16.11 -15.11 -21.39
N GLU A 382 17.37 -15.13 -21.82
CA GLU A 382 18.50 -15.72 -21.09
C GLU A 382 18.88 -14.94 -19.83
N HIS A 383 18.38 -13.73 -19.67
CA HIS A 383 18.59 -12.87 -18.51
C HIS A 383 17.63 -13.18 -17.35
N ILE A 384 16.59 -13.98 -17.60
CA ILE A 384 15.58 -14.33 -16.61
C ILE A 384 16.08 -15.44 -15.68
N TRP A 385 15.64 -15.39 -14.43
CA TRP A 385 15.74 -16.49 -13.48
C TRP A 385 14.38 -16.70 -12.81
N ARG A 386 14.10 -17.94 -12.43
CA ARG A 386 12.86 -18.30 -11.72
C ARG A 386 13.02 -19.57 -10.89
N SER A 387 12.20 -19.69 -9.86
CA SER A 387 12.05 -20.85 -9.00
C SER A 387 10.57 -20.99 -8.66
N LEU A 388 10.05 -22.22 -8.70
CA LEU A 388 8.68 -22.53 -8.31
C LEU A 388 8.72 -23.78 -7.44
N ASN A 389 8.17 -23.66 -6.23
CA ASN A 389 8.17 -24.72 -5.22
C ASN A 389 6.74 -24.88 -4.68
N THR A 390 6.27 -26.12 -4.58
CA THR A 390 5.03 -26.43 -3.86
C THR A 390 5.38 -26.82 -2.43
N LEU A 391 4.75 -26.18 -1.45
CA LEU A 391 4.86 -26.60 -0.06
C LEU A 391 3.93 -27.79 0.17
N ASP A 392 4.50 -28.95 0.46
CA ASP A 392 3.72 -30.12 0.85
C ASP A 392 2.98 -29.82 2.17
N GLN A 393 1.66 -30.03 2.18
CA GLN A 393 0.91 -30.07 3.43
C GLN A 393 1.25 -31.39 4.14
N PRO A 394 1.57 -31.39 5.45
CA PRO A 394 1.56 -32.65 6.20
C PRO A 394 0.16 -33.26 6.07
N ALA A 395 0.08 -34.54 5.70
CA ALA A 395 -1.19 -35.26 5.64
C ALA A 395 -1.93 -35.07 6.98
N ARG A 396 -3.17 -34.56 6.94
CA ARG A 396 -3.99 -34.47 8.15
C ARG A 396 -4.07 -35.87 8.77
N PRO A 397 -3.79 -36.04 10.07
CA PRO A 397 -4.11 -37.30 10.73
C PRO A 397 -5.63 -37.54 10.59
N ALA A 398 -5.99 -38.74 10.17
CA ALA A 398 -7.36 -39.19 9.94
C ALA A 398 -8.21 -39.16 11.22
#